data_AF-A0AAT9HGX4-F1
#
_entry.id   AF-A0AAT9HGX4-F1
#
_cell.length_a   1.000
_cell.length_b   1.000
_cell.length_c   1.000
_cell.angle_alpha   90.00
_cell.angle_beta   90.00
_cell.angle_gamma   90.00
#
_symmetry.space_group_name_H-M   'P 1'
#
loop_
_entity.id
_entity.type
_entity.pdbx_description
1 polymer ?
#
loop_
_entity_poly.entity_id
_entity_poly.type
_entity_poly.pdbx_seq_one_letter_code
_entity_poly.pdbx_strand_id
1 'polypeptide(L)'
;MTVRFEEGDEVVPRTVHDQVNTDGSASPTTLGSGGSDTLPGFFAGKYAMVPLGFSYRQQIVQQAPEDFDWQVLPAPAGADGLTQGVSPQTLSVAEDCPHKKEAAAFLGFLLRPENMVRLALGDWMLPTGSRALADPALHTPEHGWATGTALAAQLRPAPAQTVRGYPEWKDKVATPALQEYYSGAIGLEELRRRLENDGNLVLARYQR
;
A
#
# COMPACT_ATOMS: atom_id res chain seq x y z
N MET A 1 11.49 -19.26 -8.63
CA MET A 1 10.94 -18.72 -7.37
C MET A 1 9.70 -19.53 -7.02
N THR A 2 9.53 -19.88 -5.76
CA THR A 2 8.41 -20.71 -5.31
C THR A 2 7.75 -20.01 -4.14
N VAL A 3 6.42 -19.86 -4.20
CA VAL A 3 5.60 -19.40 -3.08
C VAL A 3 5.57 -20.50 -2.03
N ARG A 4 5.85 -20.10 -0.79
CA ARG A 4 5.60 -20.85 0.44
C ARG A 4 4.79 -19.92 1.34
N PHE A 5 3.75 -20.45 1.97
CA PHE A 5 2.86 -19.69 2.83
C PHE A 5 3.05 -20.21 4.25
N GLU A 6 4.02 -19.68 4.98
CA GLU A 6 4.45 -20.19 6.29
C GLU A 6 3.70 -19.49 7.43
N GLU A 7 3.98 -19.86 8.68
CA GLU A 7 3.26 -19.36 9.87
C GLU A 7 3.23 -17.82 9.94
N GLY A 8 4.34 -17.16 9.58
CA GLY A 8 4.41 -15.70 9.52
C GLY A 8 3.49 -15.08 8.47
N ASP A 9 3.28 -15.76 7.34
CA ASP A 9 2.42 -15.30 6.25
C ASP A 9 0.93 -15.43 6.60
N GLU A 10 0.58 -16.27 7.59
CA GLU A 10 -0.79 -16.45 8.07
C GLU A 10 -1.27 -15.29 8.94
N VAL A 11 -0.37 -14.52 9.56
CA VAL A 11 -0.73 -13.55 10.60
C VAL A 11 -1.72 -12.52 10.09
N VAL A 12 -1.41 -11.84 8.96
CA VAL A 12 -2.30 -10.81 8.40
C VAL A 12 -3.60 -11.43 7.90
N PRO A 13 -3.60 -12.52 7.09
CA PRO A 13 -4.84 -13.13 6.66
C PRO A 13 -5.75 -13.57 7.82
N ARG A 14 -5.20 -14.28 8.82
CA ARG A 14 -5.97 -14.71 9.99
C ARG A 14 -6.54 -13.54 10.76
N THR A 15 -5.74 -12.50 10.99
CA THR A 15 -6.21 -11.29 11.68
C THR A 15 -7.42 -10.69 10.96
N VAL A 16 -7.35 -10.48 9.64
CA VAL A 16 -8.47 -9.93 8.88
C VAL A 16 -9.68 -10.88 8.88
N HIS A 17 -9.45 -12.18 8.74
CA HIS A 17 -10.52 -13.18 8.83
C HIS A 17 -11.24 -13.13 10.18
N ASP A 18 -10.51 -13.08 11.29
CA ASP A 18 -11.08 -13.08 12.63
C ASP A 18 -11.80 -11.76 12.95
N GLN A 19 -11.26 -10.64 12.48
CA GLN A 19 -11.93 -9.33 12.57
C GLN A 19 -13.29 -9.33 11.89
N VAL A 20 -13.44 -10.04 10.78
CA VAL A 20 -14.70 -10.11 10.02
C VAL A 20 -15.65 -11.18 10.58
N ASN A 21 -15.14 -12.37 10.89
CA ASN A 21 -15.97 -13.56 11.11
C ASN A 21 -16.08 -13.97 12.58
N THR A 22 -15.19 -13.51 13.46
CA THR A 22 -15.12 -13.95 14.86
C THR A 22 -15.44 -12.83 15.82
N ASP A 23 -14.67 -11.74 15.81
CA ASP A 23 -14.83 -10.64 16.77
C ASP A 23 -15.70 -9.49 16.25
N GLY A 24 -15.91 -9.41 14.93
CA GLY A 24 -16.79 -8.41 14.30
C GLY A 24 -16.25 -6.98 14.34
N SER A 25 -14.96 -6.77 14.61
CA SER A 25 -14.31 -5.46 14.59
C SER A 25 -14.08 -4.90 13.18
N ALA A 26 -14.16 -5.74 12.14
CA ALA A 26 -14.16 -5.31 10.75
C ALA A 26 -15.51 -5.59 10.07
N SER A 27 -15.97 -4.62 9.28
CA SER A 27 -17.25 -4.73 8.56
C SER A 27 -17.12 -5.71 7.38
N PRO A 28 -17.94 -6.78 7.29
CA PRO A 28 -17.91 -7.69 6.14
C PRO A 28 -18.25 -6.98 4.82
N THR A 29 -19.04 -5.89 4.89
CA THR A 29 -19.45 -5.13 3.70
C THR A 29 -18.31 -4.34 3.05
N THR A 30 -17.13 -4.26 3.69
CA THR A 30 -15.96 -3.57 3.11
C THR A 30 -14.99 -4.54 2.44
N LEU A 31 -15.29 -5.85 2.44
CA LEU A 31 -14.50 -6.83 1.70
C LEU A 31 -14.59 -6.55 0.20
N GLY A 32 -13.43 -6.33 -0.43
CA GLY A 32 -13.35 -5.99 -1.85
C GLY A 32 -13.56 -4.51 -2.18
N SER A 33 -13.84 -3.66 -1.18
CA SER A 33 -13.92 -2.21 -1.38
C SER A 33 -12.54 -1.59 -1.59
N GLY A 34 -12.46 -0.55 -2.43
CA GLY A 34 -11.30 0.31 -2.53
C GLY A 34 -11.20 1.29 -1.35
N GLY A 35 -10.03 1.93 -1.19
CA GLY A 35 -9.81 2.87 -0.08
C GLY A 35 -10.82 4.01 -0.05
N SER A 36 -11.09 4.64 -1.20
CA SER A 36 -12.08 5.72 -1.32
C SER A 36 -13.50 5.29 -0.94
N ASP A 37 -13.86 4.03 -1.18
CA ASP A 37 -15.21 3.52 -0.95
C ASP A 37 -15.53 3.46 0.56
N THR A 38 -14.50 3.45 1.41
CA THR A 38 -14.64 3.44 2.88
C THR A 38 -14.83 4.83 3.48
N LEU A 39 -14.42 5.90 2.77
CA LEU A 39 -14.43 7.27 3.30
C LEU A 39 -15.82 7.77 3.70
N PRO A 40 -16.91 7.57 2.92
CA PRO A 40 -18.22 8.01 3.35
C PRO A 40 -18.67 7.37 4.67
N GLY A 41 -18.35 6.10 4.88
CA GLY A 41 -18.65 5.41 6.14
C GLY A 41 -17.77 5.90 7.29
N PHE A 42 -16.51 6.24 7.02
CA PHE A 42 -15.60 6.83 8.00
C PHE A 42 -16.12 8.21 8.47
N PHE A 43 -16.49 9.09 7.54
CA PHE A 43 -17.04 10.41 7.86
C PHE A 43 -18.41 10.33 8.56
N ALA A 44 -19.21 9.31 8.25
CA ALA A 44 -20.48 9.05 8.92
C ALA A 44 -20.34 8.38 10.30
N GLY A 45 -19.11 8.17 10.80
CA GLY A 45 -18.85 7.53 12.09
C GLY A 45 -19.12 6.03 12.13
N LYS A 46 -19.34 5.39 10.98
CA LYS A 46 -19.54 3.93 10.88
C LYS A 46 -18.23 3.17 11.10
N TYR A 47 -17.11 3.76 10.71
CA TYR A 47 -15.78 3.17 10.86
C TYR A 47 -14.94 4.08 11.77
N ALA A 48 -14.32 3.51 12.79
CA ALA A 48 -13.40 4.25 13.66
C ALA A 48 -11.98 4.37 13.06
N MET A 49 -11.63 3.49 12.13
CA MET A 49 -10.32 3.41 11.50
C MET A 49 -10.46 2.85 10.08
N VAL A 50 -9.66 3.38 9.14
CA VAL A 50 -9.60 2.91 7.74
C VAL A 50 -8.13 2.76 7.29
N PRO A 51 -7.72 1.60 6.75
CA PRO A 51 -6.36 1.40 6.25
C PRO A 51 -6.22 2.00 4.85
N LEU A 52 -5.71 3.24 4.77
CA LEU A 52 -5.59 4.00 3.52
C LEU A 52 -4.14 4.27 3.14
N GLY A 53 -3.92 4.51 1.84
CA GLY A 53 -2.66 5.04 1.34
C GLY A 53 -2.40 6.46 1.83
N PHE A 54 -1.14 6.86 1.93
CA PHE A 54 -0.74 8.15 2.52
C PHE A 54 -1.37 9.36 1.81
N SER A 55 -1.63 9.31 0.50
CA SER A 55 -2.25 10.41 -0.23
C SER A 55 -3.73 10.67 0.12
N TYR A 56 -4.44 9.70 0.70
CA TYR A 56 -5.88 9.85 1.01
C TYR A 56 -6.20 10.95 2.02
N ARG A 57 -5.20 11.40 2.78
CA ARG A 57 -5.31 12.54 3.69
C ARG A 57 -5.77 13.80 2.97
N GLN A 58 -5.43 13.96 1.68
CA GLN A 58 -5.96 15.02 0.85
C GLN A 58 -7.50 14.96 0.77
N GLN A 59 -8.06 13.78 0.50
CA GLN A 59 -9.50 13.60 0.39
C GLN A 59 -10.18 13.82 1.73
N ILE A 60 -9.57 13.37 2.83
CA ILE A 60 -10.08 13.63 4.18
C ILE A 60 -10.15 15.13 4.45
N VAL A 61 -9.07 15.87 4.20
CA VAL A 61 -9.05 17.35 4.39
C VAL A 61 -10.07 18.07 3.51
N GLN A 62 -10.33 17.56 2.30
CA GLN A 62 -11.25 18.21 1.36
C GLN A 62 -12.72 17.86 1.57
N GLN A 63 -13.03 16.70 2.13
CA GLN A 63 -14.37 16.13 2.09
C GLN A 63 -14.95 15.80 3.47
N ALA A 64 -14.13 15.71 4.51
CA ALA A 64 -14.62 15.46 5.86
C ALA A 64 -15.46 16.66 6.35
N PRO A 65 -16.47 16.42 7.21
CA PRO A 65 -17.16 17.48 7.93
C PRO A 65 -16.19 18.42 8.66
N GLU A 66 -16.55 19.70 8.82
CA GLU A 66 -15.67 20.71 9.44
C GLU A 66 -15.24 20.36 10.88
N ASP A 67 -16.08 19.61 11.59
CA ASP A 67 -15.87 19.17 12.97
C ASP A 67 -15.31 17.73 13.09
N PHE A 68 -14.92 17.11 11.96
CA PHE A 68 -14.43 15.75 11.94
C PHE A 68 -12.98 15.65 12.42
N ASP A 69 -12.79 15.06 13.62
CA ASP A 69 -11.46 14.81 14.17
C ASP A 69 -10.86 13.51 13.62
N TRP A 70 -9.60 13.58 13.20
CA TRP A 70 -8.88 12.44 12.65
C TRP A 70 -7.37 12.59 12.84
N GLN A 71 -6.69 11.44 12.85
CA GLN A 71 -5.23 11.38 12.95
C GLN A 71 -4.66 10.24 12.11
N VAL A 72 -3.39 10.35 11.76
CA VAL A 72 -2.63 9.29 11.10
C VAL A 72 -1.93 8.46 12.16
N LEU A 73 -2.22 7.16 12.17
CA LEU A 73 -1.52 6.17 12.97
C LEU A 73 -0.47 5.45 12.12
N PRO A 74 0.70 5.08 12.70
CA PRO A 74 1.61 4.17 12.02
C PRO A 74 0.97 2.79 11.85
N ALA A 75 1.42 2.04 10.84
CA ALA A 75 1.05 0.64 10.74
C ALA A 75 1.50 -0.13 12.00
N PRO A 76 0.73 -1.13 12.47
CA PRO A 76 1.16 -1.98 13.56
C PRO A 76 2.51 -2.62 13.26
N ALA A 77 3.44 -2.57 14.22
CA ALA A 77 4.74 -3.22 14.09
C ALA A 77 4.59 -4.75 14.22
N GLY A 78 5.26 -5.49 13.33
CA GLY A 78 5.46 -6.93 13.47
C GLY A 78 6.68 -7.26 14.32
N ALA A 79 7.04 -8.54 14.39
CA ALA A 79 8.25 -8.99 15.10
C ALA A 79 9.54 -8.32 14.58
N ASP A 80 9.59 -8.00 13.28
CA ASP A 80 10.70 -7.31 12.62
C ASP A 80 10.51 -5.78 12.54
N GLY A 81 9.64 -5.22 13.38
CA GLY A 81 9.36 -3.79 13.47
C GLY A 81 8.41 -3.27 12.39
N LEU A 82 8.65 -2.05 11.93
CA LEU A 82 7.77 -1.28 11.01
C LEU A 82 8.13 -1.46 9.53
N THR A 83 8.82 -2.55 9.18
CA THR A 83 9.24 -2.77 7.79
C THR A 83 8.00 -2.93 6.90
N GLN A 84 7.90 -2.08 5.87
CA GLN A 84 6.74 -2.09 4.97
C GLN A 84 7.18 -2.08 3.50
N GLY A 85 6.57 -2.98 2.72
CA GLY A 85 6.71 -3.01 1.26
C GLY A 85 6.02 -1.81 0.61
N VAL A 86 6.72 -1.13 -0.30
CA VAL A 86 6.16 -0.03 -1.10
C VAL A 86 6.34 -0.28 -2.59
N SER A 87 5.40 0.24 -3.37
CA SER A 87 5.51 0.29 -4.83
C SER A 87 5.71 1.75 -5.26
N PRO A 88 6.96 2.22 -5.41
CA PRO A 88 7.21 3.60 -5.83
C PRO A 88 6.77 3.83 -7.27
N GLN A 89 6.29 5.04 -7.56
CA GLN A 89 6.16 5.53 -8.92
C GLN A 89 7.56 5.88 -9.46
N THR A 90 7.85 5.47 -10.69
CA THR A 90 9.12 5.74 -11.36
C THR A 90 8.92 6.71 -12.51
N LEU A 91 9.98 7.43 -12.86
CA LEU A 91 10.02 8.34 -14.00
C LEU A 91 11.06 7.83 -14.98
N SER A 92 10.66 7.68 -16.25
CA SER A 92 11.49 7.12 -17.32
C SER A 92 11.36 7.97 -18.58
N VAL A 93 12.44 8.05 -19.36
CA VAL A 93 12.40 8.65 -20.71
C VAL A 93 12.19 7.53 -21.72
N ALA A 94 11.14 7.64 -22.53
CA ALA A 94 10.84 6.66 -23.56
C ALA A 94 11.96 6.55 -24.61
N GLU A 95 12.22 5.35 -25.10
CA GLU A 95 13.29 5.07 -26.07
C GLU A 95 13.06 5.78 -27.41
N ASP A 96 11.81 5.98 -27.82
CA ASP A 96 11.41 6.66 -29.05
C ASP A 96 11.24 8.17 -28.89
N CYS A 97 11.50 8.73 -27.70
CA CYS A 97 11.40 10.17 -27.47
C CYS A 97 12.36 10.96 -28.39
N PRO A 98 11.87 11.96 -29.15
CA PRO A 98 12.70 12.78 -30.03
C PRO A 98 13.54 13.83 -29.27
N HIS A 99 13.20 14.12 -28.00
CA HIS A 99 13.80 15.15 -27.15
C HIS A 99 14.39 14.55 -25.87
N LYS A 100 15.21 13.48 -25.99
CA LYS A 100 15.72 12.74 -24.82
C LYS A 100 16.54 13.60 -23.86
N LYS A 101 17.33 14.54 -24.39
CA LYS A 101 18.20 15.40 -23.58
C LYS A 101 17.38 16.36 -22.72
N GLU A 102 16.37 16.96 -23.32
CA GLU A 102 15.43 17.88 -22.68
C GLU A 102 14.57 17.15 -21.66
N ALA A 103 14.07 15.95 -22.00
CA ALA A 103 13.32 15.11 -21.07
C ALA A 103 14.17 14.72 -19.85
N ALA A 104 15.41 14.28 -20.06
CA ALA A 104 16.34 13.98 -18.97
C ALA A 104 16.68 15.23 -18.13
N ALA A 105 16.85 16.39 -18.77
CA ALA A 105 17.06 17.66 -18.06
C ALA A 105 15.86 18.05 -17.20
N PHE A 106 14.63 17.83 -17.70
CA PHE A 106 13.41 18.06 -16.95
C PHE A 106 13.30 17.13 -15.74
N LEU A 107 13.61 15.84 -15.89
CA LEU A 107 13.68 14.92 -14.76
C LEU A 107 14.72 15.39 -13.73
N GLY A 108 15.89 15.85 -14.18
CA GLY A 108 16.91 16.43 -13.30
C GLY A 108 16.45 17.71 -12.58
N PHE A 109 15.61 18.54 -13.20
CA PHE A 109 14.96 19.68 -12.56
C PHE A 109 13.92 19.21 -11.52
N LEU A 110 13.03 18.31 -11.91
CA LEU A 110 11.94 17.80 -11.06
C LEU A 110 12.47 17.12 -9.79
N LEU A 111 13.58 16.38 -9.91
CA LEU A 111 14.21 15.63 -8.82
C LEU A 111 15.15 16.47 -7.94
N ARG A 112 15.14 17.81 -8.07
CA ARG A 112 15.81 18.67 -7.09
C ARG A 112 15.05 18.64 -5.76
N PRO A 113 15.72 18.68 -4.59
CA PRO A 113 15.06 18.54 -3.30
C PRO A 113 13.86 19.47 -3.11
N GLU A 114 14.01 20.75 -3.43
CA GLU A 114 12.96 21.77 -3.31
C GLU A 114 11.74 21.47 -4.19
N ASN A 115 11.95 20.93 -5.38
CA ASN A 115 10.89 20.57 -6.30
C ASN A 115 10.19 19.27 -5.88
N MET A 116 10.93 18.31 -5.33
CA MET A 116 10.35 17.10 -4.75
C MET A 116 9.49 17.40 -3.53
N VAL A 117 9.91 18.31 -2.65
CA VAL A 117 9.09 18.77 -1.51
C VAL A 117 7.82 19.46 -2.01
N ARG A 118 7.95 20.35 -3.00
CA ARG A 118 6.80 21.03 -3.59
C ARG A 118 5.82 20.05 -4.24
N LEU A 119 6.31 19.02 -4.92
CA LEU A 119 5.48 17.96 -5.48
C LEU A 119 4.79 17.17 -4.36
N ALA A 120 5.55 16.70 -3.36
CA ALA A 120 5.08 15.96 -2.20
C ALA A 120 3.91 16.65 -1.47
N LEU A 121 4.04 17.96 -1.22
CA LEU A 121 2.99 18.74 -0.59
C LEU A 121 1.75 18.92 -1.49
N GLY A 122 1.93 18.87 -2.82
CA GLY A 122 0.85 18.99 -3.80
C GLY A 122 0.11 17.67 -4.06
N ASP A 123 0.83 16.56 -4.13
CA ASP A 123 0.30 15.22 -4.41
C ASP A 123 0.06 14.36 -3.15
N TRP A 124 0.42 14.91 -1.99
CA TRP A 124 0.25 14.31 -0.66
C TRP A 124 1.05 13.01 -0.44
N MET A 125 2.13 12.83 -1.19
CA MET A 125 3.03 11.69 -1.10
C MET A 125 4.38 12.07 -0.50
N LEU A 126 5.12 11.08 0.01
CA LEU A 126 6.50 11.32 0.49
C LEU A 126 7.47 11.38 -0.70
N PRO A 127 8.42 12.33 -0.70
CA PRO A 127 9.47 12.35 -1.72
C PRO A 127 10.43 11.18 -1.53
N THR A 128 11.04 10.73 -2.62
CA THR A 128 12.00 9.59 -2.59
C THR A 128 13.44 10.03 -2.28
N GLY A 129 13.77 11.31 -2.46
CA GLY A 129 15.09 11.85 -2.17
C GLY A 129 15.31 12.11 -0.68
N SER A 130 16.36 11.54 -0.08
CA SER A 130 16.67 11.69 1.34
C SER A 130 16.87 13.14 1.80
N ARG A 131 17.43 14.01 0.94
CA ARG A 131 17.52 15.45 1.22
C ARG A 131 16.16 16.15 1.26
N ALA A 132 15.24 15.76 0.37
CA ALA A 132 13.87 16.30 0.37
C ALA A 132 13.09 15.80 1.59
N LEU A 133 13.26 14.53 1.98
CA LEU A 133 12.64 13.95 3.18
C LEU A 133 13.04 14.67 4.48
N ALA A 134 14.20 15.33 4.51
CA ALA A 134 14.66 16.09 5.68
C ALA A 134 14.02 17.49 5.78
N ASP A 135 13.20 17.91 4.81
CA ASP A 135 12.59 19.24 4.81
C ASP A 135 11.57 19.38 5.95
N PRO A 136 11.67 20.42 6.81
CA PRO A 136 10.78 20.60 7.97
C PRO A 136 9.29 20.62 7.65
N ALA A 137 8.89 20.99 6.43
CA ALA A 137 7.48 20.98 6.01
C ALA A 137 6.86 19.56 6.03
N LEU A 138 7.70 18.52 5.98
CA LEU A 138 7.28 17.12 6.03
C LEU A 138 7.32 16.52 7.45
N HIS A 139 7.69 17.30 8.46
CA HIS A 139 7.81 16.84 9.86
C HIS A 139 6.79 17.51 10.78
N THR A 140 5.71 18.04 10.23
CA THR A 140 4.64 18.68 11.00
C THR A 140 3.64 17.63 11.52
N PRO A 141 3.04 17.83 12.71
CA PRO A 141 1.95 16.98 13.17
C PRO A 141 0.68 17.16 12.33
N GLU A 142 0.52 18.34 11.72
CA GLU A 142 -0.60 18.67 10.85
C GLU A 142 -0.77 17.62 9.74
N HIS A 143 -1.99 17.10 9.61
CA HIS A 143 -2.35 16.05 8.66
C HIS A 143 -1.43 14.81 8.71
N GLY A 144 -0.74 14.56 9.83
CA GLY A 144 0.10 13.39 10.05
C GLY A 144 1.34 13.30 9.16
N TRP A 145 1.89 14.44 8.70
CA TRP A 145 3.16 14.45 7.95
C TRP A 145 4.31 13.81 8.73
N ALA A 146 4.48 14.20 9.99
CA ALA A 146 5.49 13.65 10.89
C ALA A 146 5.38 12.11 11.02
N THR A 147 4.15 11.59 11.15
CA THR A 147 3.92 10.14 11.25
C THR A 147 4.42 9.41 10.00
N GLY A 148 4.04 9.88 8.80
CA GLY A 148 4.48 9.20 7.57
C GLY A 148 5.96 9.38 7.29
N THR A 149 6.53 10.56 7.54
CA THR A 149 7.96 10.79 7.33
C THR A 149 8.81 9.95 8.29
N ALA A 150 8.36 9.72 9.53
CA ALA A 150 9.01 8.80 10.45
C ALA A 150 9.04 7.34 9.93
N LEU A 151 8.01 6.92 9.18
CA LEU A 151 7.95 5.59 8.55
C LEU A 151 8.85 5.46 7.31
N ALA A 152 9.23 6.57 6.67
CA ALA A 152 9.95 6.56 5.40
C ALA A 152 11.24 5.71 5.44
N ALA A 153 11.96 5.73 6.56
CA ALA A 153 13.20 4.96 6.74
C ALA A 153 12.98 3.43 6.79
N GLN A 154 11.76 2.98 7.08
CA GLN A 154 11.38 1.58 7.21
C GLN A 154 10.77 1.02 5.92
N LEU A 155 10.51 1.87 4.93
CA LEU A 155 9.97 1.46 3.64
C LEU A 155 11.03 0.69 2.84
N ARG A 156 10.60 -0.40 2.21
CA ARG A 156 11.43 -1.22 1.33
C ARG A 156 10.71 -1.44 0.00
N PRO A 157 11.41 -1.44 -1.15
CA PRO A 157 10.79 -1.84 -2.41
C PRO A 157 10.15 -3.22 -2.26
N ALA A 158 8.87 -3.34 -2.61
CA ALA A 158 8.16 -4.60 -2.52
C ALA A 158 8.81 -5.62 -3.49
N PRO A 159 9.21 -6.82 -3.03
CA PRO A 159 9.88 -7.81 -3.88
C PRO A 159 9.06 -8.19 -5.12
N ALA A 160 7.73 -8.13 -5.00
CA ALA A 160 6.75 -8.36 -6.06
C ALA A 160 7.08 -7.68 -7.40
N GLN A 161 7.70 -6.50 -7.37
CA GLN A 161 8.08 -5.75 -8.58
C GLN A 161 9.12 -6.48 -9.45
N THR A 162 9.90 -7.39 -8.86
CA THR A 162 10.97 -8.13 -9.56
C THR A 162 10.54 -9.54 -9.98
N VAL A 163 9.38 -10.00 -9.54
CA VAL A 163 8.91 -11.37 -9.75
C VAL A 163 8.13 -11.46 -11.05
N ARG A 164 8.74 -12.07 -12.07
CA ARG A 164 8.05 -12.38 -13.32
C ARG A 164 6.83 -13.27 -13.05
N GLY A 165 5.70 -12.93 -13.66
CA GLY A 165 4.43 -13.63 -13.43
C GLY A 165 3.67 -13.21 -12.18
N TYR A 166 4.21 -12.32 -11.33
CA TYR A 166 3.49 -11.82 -10.15
C TYR A 166 2.13 -11.20 -10.48
N PRO A 167 1.96 -10.36 -11.52
CA PRO A 167 0.63 -9.84 -11.86
C PRO A 167 -0.39 -10.94 -12.13
N GLU A 168 -0.03 -11.95 -12.92
CA GLU A 168 -0.93 -13.07 -13.22
C GLU A 168 -1.22 -13.91 -11.95
N TRP A 169 -0.20 -14.20 -11.15
CA TRP A 169 -0.35 -14.91 -9.88
C TRP A 169 -1.28 -14.15 -8.92
N LYS A 170 -1.07 -12.84 -8.77
CA LYS A 170 -1.88 -11.96 -7.91
C LYS A 170 -3.33 -11.96 -8.34
N ASP A 171 -3.58 -11.75 -9.64
CA ASP A 171 -4.93 -11.55 -10.16
C ASP A 171 -5.72 -12.85 -10.26
N LYS A 172 -5.08 -13.96 -10.67
CA LYS A 172 -5.78 -15.22 -10.92
C LYS A 172 -5.81 -16.18 -9.74
N VAL A 173 -4.88 -16.05 -8.79
CA VAL A 173 -4.75 -16.98 -7.65
C VAL A 173 -4.94 -16.25 -6.33
N ALA A 174 -4.05 -15.30 -6.02
CA ALA A 174 -3.98 -14.75 -4.65
C ALA A 174 -5.23 -13.92 -4.29
N THR A 175 -5.64 -13.00 -5.16
CA THR A 175 -6.80 -12.13 -4.92
C THR A 175 -8.09 -12.92 -4.70
N PRO A 176 -8.52 -13.82 -5.60
CA PRO A 176 -9.75 -14.59 -5.39
C PRO A 176 -9.66 -15.53 -4.18
N ALA A 177 -8.54 -16.22 -3.97
CA ALA A 177 -8.38 -17.11 -2.82
C ALA A 177 -8.44 -16.34 -1.48
N LEU A 178 -7.80 -15.18 -1.38
CA LEU A 178 -7.87 -14.32 -0.19
C LEU A 178 -9.27 -13.77 0.04
N GLN A 179 -9.99 -13.37 -1.03
CA GLN A 179 -11.39 -12.91 -0.91
C GLN A 179 -12.32 -14.03 -0.43
N GLU A 180 -12.19 -15.24 -0.98
CA GLU A 180 -12.94 -16.41 -0.50
C GLU A 180 -12.60 -16.74 0.96
N TYR A 181 -11.32 -16.64 1.34
CA TYR A 181 -10.91 -16.86 2.72
C TYR A 181 -11.51 -15.81 3.65
N TYR A 182 -11.39 -14.51 3.36
CA TYR A 182 -11.91 -13.45 4.21
C TYR A 182 -13.43 -13.46 4.37
N SER A 183 -14.15 -13.92 3.34
CA SER A 183 -15.61 -14.11 3.42
C SER A 183 -16.03 -15.39 4.15
N GLY A 184 -15.08 -16.22 4.59
CA GLY A 184 -15.35 -17.49 5.27
C GLY A 184 -15.76 -18.64 4.32
N ALA A 185 -15.68 -18.45 3.01
CA ALA A 185 -16.06 -19.46 2.03
C ALA A 185 -15.05 -20.62 1.96
N ILE A 186 -13.78 -20.37 2.31
CA ILE A 186 -12.74 -21.39 2.45
C ILE A 186 -11.99 -21.24 3.77
N GLY A 187 -11.44 -22.34 4.28
CA GLY A 187 -10.54 -22.35 5.42
C GLY A 187 -9.08 -22.06 5.04
N LEU A 188 -8.22 -21.90 6.05
CA LEU A 188 -6.81 -21.55 5.84
C LEU A 188 -6.00 -22.63 5.13
N GLU A 189 -6.31 -23.91 5.36
CA GLU A 189 -5.64 -25.02 4.67
C GLU A 189 -5.87 -24.93 3.15
N GLU A 190 -7.10 -24.62 2.75
CA GLU A 190 -7.43 -24.44 1.34
C GLU A 190 -6.81 -23.16 0.76
N LEU A 191 -6.77 -22.07 1.53
CA LEU A 191 -6.04 -20.86 1.14
C LEU A 191 -4.57 -21.18 0.86
N ARG A 192 -3.87 -21.85 1.80
CA ARG A 192 -2.48 -22.28 1.62
C ARG A 192 -2.32 -23.12 0.36
N ARG A 193 -3.17 -24.14 0.19
CA ARG A 193 -3.11 -25.05 -0.96
C ARG A 193 -3.20 -24.28 -2.28
N ARG A 194 -4.10 -23.31 -2.40
CA ARG A 194 -4.25 -22.50 -3.63
C ARG A 194 -3.05 -21.58 -3.85
N LEU A 195 -2.61 -20.85 -2.82
CA LEU A 195 -1.48 -19.93 -2.91
C LEU A 195 -0.19 -20.65 -3.32
N GLU A 196 0.06 -21.83 -2.76
CA GLU A 196 1.23 -22.63 -3.07
C GLU A 196 1.07 -23.42 -4.37
N ASN A 197 0.09 -24.31 -4.48
CA ASN A 197 0.03 -25.23 -5.63
C ASN A 197 -0.35 -24.50 -6.92
N ASP A 198 -1.53 -23.86 -6.93
CA ASP A 198 -2.02 -23.18 -8.12
C ASP A 198 -1.14 -21.97 -8.44
N GLY A 199 -0.66 -21.28 -7.41
CA GLY A 199 0.26 -20.18 -7.54
C GLY A 199 1.61 -20.57 -8.15
N ASN A 200 2.22 -21.66 -7.69
CA ASN A 200 3.50 -22.12 -8.23
C ASN A 200 3.37 -22.65 -9.67
N LEU A 201 2.22 -23.22 -10.05
CA LEU A 201 1.95 -23.59 -11.45
C LEU A 201 1.94 -22.36 -12.38
N VAL A 202 1.38 -21.23 -11.93
CA VAL A 202 1.42 -19.96 -12.67
C VAL A 202 2.87 -19.48 -12.79
N LEU A 203 3.59 -19.37 -11.67
CA LEU A 203 4.95 -18.83 -11.64
C LEU A 203 5.96 -19.69 -12.40
N ALA A 204 5.77 -21.01 -12.48
CA ALA A 204 6.64 -21.91 -13.23
C ALA A 204 6.68 -21.60 -14.74
N ARG A 205 5.63 -20.98 -15.30
CA ARG A 205 5.57 -20.57 -16.71
C ARG A 205 6.54 -19.44 -17.06
N TYR A 206 6.93 -18.65 -16.06
CA TYR A 206 7.79 -17.47 -16.20
C TYR A 206 9.26 -17.73 -15.85
N GLN A 207 9.60 -18.97 -15.48
CA GLN A 207 10.95 -19.40 -15.10
C GLN A 207 11.69 -20.12 -16.24
N ARG A 208 11.12 -20.11 -17.43
CA ARG A 208 11.71 -20.65 -18.65
C ARG A 208 12.44 -19.57 -19.44
#